data_AF-A0AA96NWI6-F1
#
_entry.id   AF-A0AA96NWI6-F1
#
_cell.length_a   1.000
_cell.length_b   1.000
_cell.length_c   1.000
_cell.angle_alpha   90.00
_cell.angle_beta   90.00
_cell.angle_gamma   90.00
#
_symmetry.space_group_name_H-M   'P 1'
#
loop_
_entity.id
_entity.type
_entity.pdbx_description
1 polymer ?
#
loop_
_entity_poly.entity_id
_entity_poly.type
_entity_poly.pdbx_seq_one_letter_code
_entity_poly.pdbx_strand_id
1 'polypeptide(L)'
;MGLWAFIPALLSGLLVAGRVAISLLSKVGKMGYKAAKQCVGKCKNLGKPKSPDKLLKNGKVDHKDIQAWAKKQNLQNQWKSDPQKFPNGGFKYNDGTYSVHGHGANPAAQVKFPTSNAAQGPTVRITGPKGSLRTDGTWGPFKSDPNGAHIPLKNSPY
;
A
#
# COMPACT_ATOMS: atom_id res chain seq x y z
N MET A 1 -45.36 -0.05 -72.50
CA MET A 1 -44.52 -0.03 -73.71
C MET A 1 -43.30 0.85 -73.44
N GLY A 2 -42.11 0.41 -73.89
CA GLY A 2 -40.83 1.15 -74.04
C GLY A 2 -40.30 1.88 -72.79
N LEU A 3 -39.19 1.53 -72.15
CA LEU A 3 -37.83 1.27 -72.65
C LEU A 3 -37.27 2.41 -73.54
N TRP A 4 -36.25 3.08 -72.98
CA TRP A 4 -35.24 3.98 -73.58
C TRP A 4 -35.66 5.37 -74.07
N ALA A 5 -35.16 6.39 -73.36
CA ALA A 5 -34.65 7.60 -73.99
C ALA A 5 -33.33 8.00 -73.31
N PHE A 6 -32.26 7.90 -74.10
CA PHE A 6 -30.92 8.38 -73.82
C PHE A 6 -30.91 9.92 -73.69
N ILE A 7 -30.14 10.45 -72.73
CA ILE A 7 -29.61 11.82 -72.78
C ILE A 7 -28.09 11.71 -72.56
N PRO A 8 -27.25 12.15 -73.52
CA PRO A 8 -25.81 12.25 -73.32
C PRO A 8 -25.37 13.69 -72.97
N ALA A 9 -24.29 13.75 -72.17
CA ALA A 9 -23.38 14.89 -71.94
C ALA A 9 -23.97 16.08 -71.14
N LEU A 10 -23.25 16.80 -70.26
CA LEU A 10 -21.83 17.14 -70.15
C LEU A 10 -21.59 17.74 -68.72
N LEU A 11 -20.34 18.01 -68.34
CA LEU A 11 -19.79 18.50 -67.05
C LEU A 11 -19.25 17.38 -66.14
N SER A 12 -18.02 16.90 -66.32
CA SER A 12 -16.72 17.58 -66.08
C SER A 12 -16.52 18.02 -64.63
N GLY A 13 -15.90 17.13 -63.85
CA GLY A 13 -14.87 17.47 -62.86
C GLY A 13 -15.32 18.03 -61.51
N LEU A 14 -15.35 17.16 -60.49
CA LEU A 14 -14.60 17.45 -59.25
C LEU A 14 -14.32 16.17 -58.44
N LEU A 15 -13.07 15.72 -58.57
CA LEU A 15 -12.18 15.19 -57.54
C LEU A 15 -12.79 14.44 -56.33
N VAL A 16 -12.52 13.13 -56.39
CA VAL A 16 -12.28 12.22 -55.27
C VAL A 16 -11.52 12.90 -54.12
N ALA A 17 -12.23 13.24 -53.05
CA ALA A 17 -11.61 13.60 -51.77
C ALA A 17 -12.50 13.13 -50.60
N GLY A 18 -12.87 11.85 -50.61
CA GLY A 18 -13.63 11.26 -49.52
C GLY A 18 -13.12 9.86 -49.25
N ARG A 19 -12.04 9.73 -48.44
CA ARG A 19 -11.70 8.54 -47.62
C ARG A 19 -10.33 8.53 -46.93
N VAL A 20 -9.59 9.64 -46.82
CA VAL A 20 -8.28 9.64 -46.12
C VAL A 20 -8.28 10.36 -44.76
N ALA A 21 -9.40 10.94 -44.32
CA ALA A 21 -9.44 11.69 -43.04
C ALA A 21 -9.90 10.88 -41.80
N ILE A 22 -10.38 9.64 -41.96
CA ILE A 22 -10.91 8.85 -40.82
C ILE A 22 -9.86 7.90 -40.21
N SER A 23 -8.77 7.61 -40.91
CA SER A 23 -7.75 6.65 -40.46
C SER A 23 -6.81 7.19 -39.37
N LEU A 24 -6.57 8.52 -39.31
CA LEU A 24 -5.61 9.09 -38.38
C LEU A 24 -6.16 9.30 -36.95
N LEU A 25 -7.47 9.47 -36.78
CA LEU A 25 -8.08 9.65 -35.46
C LEU A 25 -8.14 8.35 -34.64
N SER A 26 -8.27 7.20 -35.30
CA SER A 26 -8.37 5.90 -34.60
C SER A 26 -7.01 5.39 -34.08
N LYS A 27 -5.89 5.84 -34.68
CA LYS A 27 -4.53 5.45 -34.24
C LYS A 27 -4.04 6.29 -33.05
N VAL A 28 -4.41 7.57 -33.01
CA VAL A 28 -4.10 8.46 -31.87
C VAL A 28 -4.90 8.08 -30.62
N GLY A 29 -6.19 7.74 -30.76
CA GLY A 29 -7.02 7.28 -29.64
C GLY A 29 -6.54 5.96 -29.01
N LYS A 30 -6.07 5.00 -29.82
CA LYS A 30 -5.54 3.72 -29.32
C LYS A 30 -4.16 3.85 -28.66
N MET A 31 -3.29 4.76 -29.14
CA MET A 31 -2.02 5.08 -28.49
C MET A 31 -2.23 5.83 -27.17
N GLY A 32 -3.15 6.80 -27.14
CA GLY A 32 -3.52 7.52 -25.92
C GLY A 32 -4.12 6.59 -24.86
N TYR A 33 -4.97 5.65 -25.25
CA TYR A 33 -5.55 4.65 -24.33
C TYR A 33 -4.51 3.66 -23.82
N LYS A 34 -3.57 3.17 -24.65
CA LYS A 34 -2.47 2.31 -24.19
C LYS A 34 -1.52 3.07 -23.26
N ALA A 35 -1.11 4.30 -23.60
CA ALA A 35 -0.26 5.13 -22.76
C ALA A 35 -0.95 5.49 -21.44
N ALA A 36 -2.24 5.86 -21.46
CA ALA A 36 -3.02 6.10 -20.24
C ALA A 36 -3.14 4.84 -19.38
N LYS A 37 -3.38 3.65 -19.97
CA LYS A 37 -3.45 2.38 -19.22
C LYS A 37 -2.08 1.96 -18.68
N GLN A 38 -1.00 2.30 -19.37
CA GLN A 38 0.39 2.06 -18.94
C GLN A 38 0.82 3.03 -17.83
N CYS A 39 0.35 4.29 -17.87
CA CYS A 39 0.51 5.27 -16.78
C CYS A 39 -0.34 4.90 -15.55
N VAL A 40 -1.58 4.46 -15.73
CA VAL A 40 -2.44 3.92 -14.65
C VAL A 40 -1.83 2.63 -14.06
N GLY A 41 -1.21 1.79 -14.88
CA GLY A 41 -0.49 0.58 -14.45
C GLY A 41 0.82 0.85 -13.71
N LYS A 42 1.59 1.88 -14.11
CA LYS A 42 2.80 2.33 -13.40
C LYS A 42 2.46 3.00 -12.06
N CYS A 43 1.37 3.78 -12.00
CA CYS A 43 0.84 4.32 -10.73
C CYS A 43 0.28 3.24 -9.81
N LYS A 44 -0.32 2.16 -10.34
CA LYS A 44 -0.76 1.01 -9.53
C LYS A 44 0.38 0.20 -8.91
N ASN A 45 1.60 0.26 -9.47
CA ASN A 45 2.78 -0.42 -8.92
C ASN A 45 3.74 0.50 -8.13
N LEU A 46 3.43 1.80 -8.05
CA LEU A 46 4.12 2.74 -7.15
C LEU A 46 3.60 2.68 -5.69
N GLY A 47 2.56 1.87 -5.43
CA GLY A 47 1.80 1.89 -4.19
C GLY A 47 1.66 0.55 -3.46
N LYS A 48 2.51 -0.47 -3.71
CA LYS A 48 2.62 -1.55 -2.73
C LYS A 48 3.46 -1.04 -1.56
N PRO A 49 2.92 -1.02 -0.33
CA PRO A 49 3.69 -0.60 0.82
C PRO A 49 4.96 -1.45 0.93
N LYS A 50 6.12 -0.79 1.04
CA LYS A 50 7.34 -1.53 1.38
C LYS A 50 7.09 -2.16 2.74
N SER A 51 7.21 -3.47 2.80
CA SER A 51 6.96 -4.22 4.01
C SER A 51 7.79 -3.64 5.18
N PRO A 52 7.18 -3.41 6.35
CA PRO A 52 7.86 -2.82 7.50
C PRO A 52 8.87 -3.78 8.15
N ASP A 53 9.05 -5.01 7.66
CA ASP A 53 10.10 -5.94 8.13
C ASP A 53 11.51 -5.37 8.00
N LYS A 54 11.75 -4.53 6.97
CA LYS A 54 13.05 -3.91 6.75
C LYS A 54 13.42 -2.86 7.80
N LEU A 55 12.48 -2.50 8.67
CA LEU A 55 12.74 -1.61 9.80
C LEU A 55 13.37 -2.37 10.98
N LEU A 56 13.30 -3.70 10.99
CA LEU A 56 13.91 -4.52 12.02
C LEU A 56 15.44 -4.51 11.87
N LYS A 57 16.12 -4.08 12.92
CA LYS A 57 17.58 -4.01 13.01
C LYS A 57 18.01 -4.64 14.34
N ASN A 58 18.71 -5.76 14.28
CA ASN A 58 19.21 -6.50 15.45
C ASN A 58 18.11 -6.74 16.51
N GLY A 59 16.96 -7.23 16.05
CA GLY A 59 15.81 -7.56 16.90
C GLY A 59 15.08 -6.38 17.53
N LYS A 60 15.29 -5.16 17.02
CA LYS A 60 14.64 -3.94 17.50
C LYS A 60 14.18 -3.10 16.32
N VAL A 61 13.21 -2.22 16.56
CA VAL A 61 12.75 -1.22 15.58
C VAL A 61 12.88 0.17 16.19
N ASP A 62 13.21 1.18 15.39
CA ASP A 62 13.20 2.57 15.82
C ASP A 62 11.83 3.21 15.56
N HIS A 63 11.29 3.95 16.54
CA HIS A 63 10.02 4.64 16.41
C HIS A 63 10.03 5.65 15.24
N LYS A 64 11.13 6.37 15.02
CA LYS A 64 11.24 7.33 13.91
C LYS A 64 11.16 6.65 12.56
N ASP A 65 11.75 5.45 12.43
CA ASP A 65 11.71 4.65 11.20
C ASP A 65 10.27 4.21 10.88
N ILE A 66 9.48 3.84 11.89
CA ILE A 66 8.05 3.54 11.72
C ILE A 66 7.27 4.78 11.29
N GLN A 67 7.50 5.93 11.94
CA GLN A 67 6.81 7.17 11.60
C GLN A 67 7.13 7.61 10.17
N ALA A 68 8.38 7.50 9.74
CA ALA A 68 8.80 7.76 8.37
C ALA A 68 8.15 6.80 7.37
N TRP A 69 8.06 5.51 7.71
CA TRP A 69 7.35 4.52 6.91
C TRP A 69 5.86 4.85 6.79
N ALA A 70 5.17 5.11 7.90
CA ALA A 70 3.75 5.43 7.92
C ALA A 70 3.45 6.71 7.12
N LYS A 71 4.27 7.76 7.29
CA LYS A 71 4.18 9.01 6.52
C LYS A 71 4.36 8.77 5.02
N LYS A 72 5.35 7.96 4.62
CA LYS A 72 5.59 7.62 3.21
C LYS A 72 4.42 6.87 2.59
N GLN A 73 3.72 6.07 3.37
CA GLN A 73 2.54 5.31 2.95
C GLN A 73 1.23 6.12 3.11
N ASN A 74 1.29 7.38 3.57
CA ASN A 74 0.14 8.22 3.88
C ASN A 74 -0.87 7.54 4.84
N LEU A 75 -0.36 6.84 5.85
CA LEU A 75 -1.18 6.12 6.81
C LEU A 75 -1.57 7.04 7.96
N GLN A 76 -2.84 6.99 8.35
CA GLN A 76 -3.35 7.65 9.53
C GLN A 76 -3.16 6.76 10.77
N ASN A 77 -2.89 7.38 11.91
CA ASN A 77 -2.85 6.66 13.18
C ASN A 77 -4.28 6.26 13.58
N GLN A 78 -4.53 4.96 13.70
CA GLN A 78 -5.79 4.33 14.08
C GLN A 78 -5.82 3.89 15.56
N TRP A 79 -4.90 4.39 16.36
CA TRP A 79 -4.85 4.10 17.79
C TRP A 79 -6.14 4.49 18.49
N LYS A 80 -6.62 3.59 19.35
CA LYS A 80 -7.71 3.86 20.27
C LYS A 80 -7.11 3.86 21.66
N SER A 81 -7.31 4.95 22.40
CA SER A 81 -6.80 5.07 23.76
C SER A 81 -7.33 3.95 24.65
N ASP A 82 -6.42 3.30 25.35
CA ASP A 82 -6.70 2.28 26.37
C ASP A 82 -5.73 2.51 27.53
N PRO A 83 -6.00 3.52 28.38
CA PRO A 83 -5.08 3.90 29.45
C PRO A 83 -4.96 2.84 30.55
N GLN A 84 -5.93 1.92 30.65
CA GLN A 84 -5.84 0.81 31.60
C GLN A 84 -4.81 -0.23 31.15
N LYS A 85 -4.77 -0.53 29.85
CA LYS A 85 -3.86 -1.52 29.28
C LYS A 85 -2.51 -0.93 28.89
N PHE A 86 -2.52 0.29 28.38
CA PHE A 86 -1.36 1.02 27.88
C PHE A 86 -1.42 2.49 28.36
N PRO A 87 -1.05 2.75 29.63
CA PRO A 87 -1.17 4.08 30.25
C PRO A 87 -0.45 5.19 29.49
N ASN A 88 0.69 4.87 28.88
CA ASN A 88 1.48 5.82 28.12
C ASN A 88 0.96 6.00 26.68
N GLY A 89 -0.02 5.21 26.24
CA GLY A 89 -0.58 5.25 24.90
C GLY A 89 0.17 4.40 23.88
N GLY A 90 -0.02 4.74 22.61
CA GLY A 90 0.54 3.99 21.48
C GLY A 90 0.10 4.53 20.13
N PHE A 91 0.33 3.72 19.10
CA PHE A 91 -0.04 3.98 17.72
C PHE A 91 -0.48 2.70 17.02
N LYS A 92 -1.30 2.85 15.99
CA LYS A 92 -1.66 1.75 15.10
C LYS A 92 -1.72 2.25 13.66
N TYR A 93 -0.97 1.62 12.78
CA TYR A 93 -1.02 1.88 11.34
C TYR A 93 -1.42 0.61 10.61
N ASN A 94 -2.21 0.76 9.55
CA ASN A 94 -2.64 -0.34 8.70
C ASN A 94 -2.64 0.11 7.25
N ASP A 95 -1.90 -0.60 6.40
CA ASP A 95 -1.80 -0.32 4.96
C ASP A 95 -2.63 -1.31 4.09
N GLY A 96 -3.43 -2.16 4.74
CA GLY A 96 -4.23 -3.22 4.14
C GLY A 96 -3.50 -4.57 4.04
N THR A 97 -2.17 -4.59 4.02
CA THR A 97 -1.35 -5.82 4.01
C THR A 97 -0.67 -6.05 5.35
N TYR A 98 -0.18 -4.99 5.97
CA TYR A 98 0.54 -4.98 7.23
C TYR A 98 -0.17 -4.10 8.26
N SER A 99 -0.24 -4.60 9.49
CA SER A 99 -0.67 -3.86 10.67
C SER A 99 0.54 -3.67 11.58
N VAL A 100 0.88 -2.41 11.87
CA VAL A 100 1.93 -2.04 12.82
C VAL A 100 1.25 -1.46 14.06
N HIS A 101 1.40 -2.14 15.19
CA HIS A 101 0.78 -1.75 16.45
C HIS A 101 1.87 -1.58 17.51
N GLY A 102 2.16 -0.33 17.87
CA GLY A 102 3.12 -0.01 18.92
C GLY A 102 2.46 0.60 20.14
N HIS A 103 3.02 0.33 21.31
CA HIS A 103 2.52 0.81 22.59
C HIS A 103 3.66 0.87 23.62
N GLY A 104 3.43 1.61 24.70
CA GLY A 104 4.31 1.62 25.88
C GLY A 104 4.33 0.27 26.62
N ALA A 105 4.99 0.22 27.78
CA ALA A 105 4.98 -0.99 28.62
C ALA A 105 3.53 -1.37 29.00
N ASN A 106 3.24 -2.68 29.04
CA ASN A 106 1.95 -3.22 29.45
C ASN A 106 2.02 -3.65 30.92
N PRO A 107 1.33 -2.96 31.86
CA PRO A 107 1.35 -3.30 33.28
C PRO A 107 0.86 -4.73 33.57
N ALA A 108 -0.10 -5.25 32.80
CA ALA A 108 -0.56 -6.62 32.96
C ALA A 108 0.50 -7.66 32.56
N ALA A 109 1.38 -7.31 31.60
CA ALA A 109 2.52 -8.14 31.24
C ALA A 109 3.61 -8.09 32.31
N GLN A 110 3.82 -6.95 32.97
CA GLN A 110 4.77 -6.84 34.10
C GLN A 110 4.42 -7.80 35.24
N VAL A 111 3.12 -7.93 35.55
CA VAL A 111 2.65 -8.83 36.61
C VAL A 111 2.79 -10.31 36.20
N LYS A 112 2.41 -10.67 34.97
CA LYS A 112 2.32 -12.07 34.54
C LYS A 112 3.62 -12.62 33.93
N PHE A 113 4.39 -11.77 33.27
CA PHE A 113 5.57 -12.11 32.46
C PHE A 113 6.64 -11.00 32.61
N PRO A 114 7.20 -10.78 33.81
CA PRO A 114 8.04 -9.62 34.12
C PRO A 114 9.29 -9.47 33.24
N THR A 115 9.79 -10.57 32.68
CA THR A 115 10.97 -10.59 31.79
C THR A 115 10.64 -10.42 30.31
N SER A 116 9.36 -10.31 29.95
CA SER A 116 8.93 -10.15 28.55
C SER A 116 9.23 -8.74 28.02
N ASN A 117 9.42 -8.61 26.71
CA ASN A 117 9.65 -7.33 26.04
C ASN A 117 8.52 -6.34 26.33
N ALA A 118 7.27 -6.81 26.29
CA ALA A 118 6.08 -5.98 26.55
C ALA A 118 5.95 -5.54 28.01
N ALA A 119 6.62 -6.22 28.94
CA ALA A 119 6.71 -5.80 30.35
C ALA A 119 7.83 -4.77 30.56
N GLN A 120 8.97 -4.96 29.90
CA GLN A 120 10.17 -4.17 30.12
C GLN A 120 10.14 -2.79 29.48
N GLY A 121 9.29 -2.58 28.47
CA GLY A 121 9.23 -1.28 27.83
C GLY A 121 8.35 -1.21 26.59
N PRO A 122 8.55 -0.16 25.79
CA PRO A 122 7.77 0.07 24.59
C PRO A 122 8.08 -0.99 23.54
N THR A 123 7.04 -1.48 22.89
CA THR A 123 7.16 -2.52 21.88
C THR A 123 6.30 -2.21 20.67
N VAL A 124 6.64 -2.84 19.56
CA VAL A 124 5.83 -2.84 18.35
C VAL A 124 5.60 -4.27 17.90
N ARG A 125 4.37 -4.57 17.51
CA ARG A 125 4.04 -5.78 16.75
C ARG A 125 3.78 -5.39 15.30
N ILE A 126 4.50 -6.05 14.40
CA ILE A 126 4.28 -5.95 12.96
C ILE A 126 3.60 -7.25 12.52
N THR A 127 2.35 -7.17 12.08
CA THR A 127 1.57 -8.30 11.56
C THR A 127 1.41 -8.16 10.06
N GLY A 128 1.58 -9.25 9.32
CA GLY A 128 1.43 -9.33 7.87
C GLY A 128 0.88 -10.69 7.44
N PRO A 129 0.93 -11.03 6.14
CA PRO A 129 0.31 -12.24 5.60
C PRO A 129 0.83 -13.56 6.20
N LYS A 130 2.07 -13.56 6.70
CA LYS A 130 2.73 -14.73 7.30
C LYS A 130 2.62 -14.78 8.83
N GLY A 131 1.78 -13.92 9.43
CA GLY A 131 1.67 -13.78 10.87
C GLY A 131 2.40 -12.55 11.41
N SER A 132 2.98 -12.64 12.60
CA SER A 132 3.76 -11.56 13.21
C SER A 132 5.24 -11.73 12.92
N LEU A 133 5.92 -10.62 12.63
CA LEU A 133 7.37 -10.55 12.58
C LEU A 133 7.92 -10.72 14.00
N ARG A 134 8.99 -11.48 14.13
CA ARG A 134 9.68 -11.73 15.40
C ARG A 134 10.99 -10.96 15.48
N THR A 135 11.54 -10.86 16.69
CA THR A 135 12.85 -10.24 16.96
C THR A 135 14.01 -10.91 16.22
N ASP A 136 13.90 -12.19 15.85
CA ASP A 136 14.89 -12.90 15.04
C ASP A 136 14.73 -12.66 13.51
N GLY A 137 13.72 -11.89 13.10
CA GLY A 137 13.40 -11.61 11.70
C GLY A 137 12.52 -12.66 11.01
N THR A 138 12.14 -13.73 11.71
CA THR A 138 11.21 -14.73 11.18
C THR A 138 9.76 -14.26 11.28
N TRP A 139 8.88 -14.91 10.54
CA TRP A 139 7.44 -14.69 10.58
C TRP A 139 6.73 -15.93 11.14
N GLY A 140 5.71 -15.73 11.97
CA GLY A 140 4.85 -16.84 12.38
C GLY A 140 3.63 -16.43 13.21
N PRO A 141 2.80 -17.40 13.63
CA PRO A 141 1.61 -17.12 14.44
C PRO A 141 1.98 -16.45 15.76
N PHE A 142 1.27 -15.38 16.14
CA PHE A 142 1.54 -14.66 17.39
C PHE A 142 1.58 -15.59 18.62
N LYS A 143 0.65 -16.55 18.70
CA LYS A 143 0.56 -17.48 19.84
C LYS A 143 1.77 -18.41 19.98
N SER A 144 2.53 -18.65 18.91
CA SER A 144 3.70 -19.52 18.95
C SER A 144 4.89 -18.89 19.67
N ASP A 145 4.99 -17.56 19.61
CA ASP A 145 6.01 -16.79 20.32
C ASP A 145 5.52 -15.35 20.55
N PRO A 146 4.70 -15.13 21.61
CA PRO A 146 4.19 -13.81 21.91
C PRO A 146 5.30 -12.82 22.28
N ASN A 147 6.39 -13.27 22.91
CA ASN A 147 7.46 -12.39 23.36
C ASN A 147 8.29 -11.89 22.18
N GLY A 148 8.71 -12.79 21.28
CA GLY A 148 9.45 -12.42 20.07
C GLY A 148 8.61 -11.56 19.12
N ALA A 149 7.28 -11.72 19.10
CA ALA A 149 6.39 -10.87 18.31
C ALA A 149 6.18 -9.46 18.89
N HIS A 150 6.51 -9.22 20.17
CA HIS A 150 6.61 -7.87 20.74
C HIS A 150 8.06 -7.38 20.59
N ILE A 151 8.33 -6.77 19.44
CA ILE A 151 9.68 -6.29 19.10
C ILE A 151 9.96 -5.01 19.92
N PRO A 152 11.08 -4.92 20.65
CA PRO A 152 11.44 -3.70 21.37
C PRO A 152 11.49 -2.48 20.45
N LEU A 153 10.82 -1.41 20.88
CA LEU A 153 10.67 -0.16 20.14
C LEU A 153 11.58 0.92 20.73
N LYS A 154 12.71 1.17 20.07
CA LYS A 154 13.67 2.20 20.46
C LYS A 154 13.10 3.59 20.21
N ASN A 155 13.49 4.54 21.07
CA ASN A 155 13.15 5.97 20.95
C ASN A 155 11.63 6.23 20.89
N SER A 156 10.84 5.32 21.47
CA SER A 156 9.40 5.51 21.68
C SER A 156 9.16 6.56 22.77
N PRO A 157 8.22 7.49 22.58
CA PRO A 157 7.76 8.39 23.64
C PRO A 157 6.70 7.76 24.55
N TYR A 158 6.09 6.64 24.13
CA TYR A 158 5.17 5.81 24.91
C TYR A 158 5.96 4.85 25.79
#